data_AF-A0A6N9A4N2-F1
#
_entry.id   AF-A0A6N9A4N2-F1
#
_cell.length_a   1.000
_cell.length_b   1.000
_cell.length_c   1.000
_cell.angle_alpha   90.00
_cell.angle_beta   90.00
_cell.angle_gamma   90.00
#
_symmetry.space_group_name_H-M   'P 1'
#
loop_
_entity.id
_entity.type
_entity.pdbx_description
1 polymer ?
#
loop_
_entity_poly.entity_id
_entity_poly.type
_entity_poly.pdbx_seq_one_letter_code
_entity_poly.pdbx_strand_id
1 'polypeptide(L)'
;MDTFGDPPPTESPLVRFLYPAPARRRTAGGIFKWWESRRLAYNVIVGAGGALTMSIATVFSQIVGQPMAVSQLLAPVLPIAIMANICYTLGPLTEWFLHRLWGTDVQPVGPHLFRAGLILSAGATFLLPTLLMGFALVLWLVRGIFGLF
;
A
#
# COMPACT_ATOMS: atom_id res chain seq x y z
N MET A 1 15.21 -17.57 34.60
CA MET A 1 14.17 -16.57 34.93
C MET A 1 14.33 -15.55 33.83
N ASP A 2 13.70 -15.86 32.70
CA ASP A 2 14.17 -15.39 31.40
C ASP A 2 13.29 -14.23 30.94
N THR A 3 13.93 -13.10 30.68
CA THR A 3 13.36 -11.86 30.18
C THR A 3 12.95 -12.00 28.70
N PHE A 4 11.92 -12.80 28.42
CA PHE A 4 11.26 -12.87 27.12
C PHE A 4 9.94 -12.09 27.18
N GLY A 5 9.99 -10.78 27.01
CA GLY A 5 8.77 -9.96 26.98
C GLY A 5 8.98 -8.50 26.61
N ASP A 6 10.12 -7.93 26.99
CA ASP A 6 10.41 -6.52 26.70
C ASP A 6 11.28 -6.39 25.45
N PRO A 7 10.83 -5.66 24.39
CA PRO A 7 11.67 -5.36 23.26
C PRO A 7 12.85 -4.48 23.71
N PRO A 8 14.04 -4.63 23.11
CA PRO A 8 15.22 -3.85 23.49
C PRO A 8 14.94 -2.33 23.35
N PRO A 9 15.49 -1.49 24.25
CA PRO A 9 15.13 -0.07 24.40
C PRO A 9 15.51 0.86 23.23
N THR A 10 15.84 0.32 22.07
CA THR A 10 16.35 1.04 20.89
C THR A 10 15.55 0.79 19.61
N GLU A 11 14.32 0.27 19.69
CA GLU A 11 13.49 0.12 18.48
C GLU A 11 12.71 1.40 18.16
N SER A 12 12.96 1.95 16.97
CA SER A 12 12.20 3.10 16.44
C SER A 12 10.69 2.80 16.43
N PRO A 13 9.81 3.77 16.73
CA PRO A 13 8.37 3.61 16.65
C PRO A 13 7.89 3.07 15.30
N LEU A 14 8.60 3.40 14.21
CA LEU A 14 8.34 2.88 12.87
C LEU A 14 8.68 1.39 12.75
N VAL A 15 9.78 0.95 13.35
CA VAL A 15 10.17 -0.47 13.37
C VAL A 15 9.13 -1.27 14.16
N ARG A 16 8.72 -0.79 15.33
CA ARG A 16 7.66 -1.42 16.13
C ARG A 16 6.31 -1.47 15.39
N PHE A 17 6.02 -0.46 14.59
CA PHE A 17 4.79 -0.38 13.81
C PHE A 17 4.78 -1.36 12.64
N LEU A 18 5.88 -1.39 11.86
CA LEU A 18 6.06 -2.21 10.65
C LEU A 18 6.39 -3.69 10.96
N TYR A 19 7.08 -3.95 12.07
CA TYR A 19 7.54 -5.26 12.52
C TYR A 19 7.12 -5.52 13.97
N PRO A 20 5.81 -5.51 14.28
CA PRO A 20 5.37 -5.82 15.63
C PRO A 20 5.78 -7.25 15.97
N ALA A 21 6.33 -7.43 17.17
CA ALA A 21 6.69 -8.74 17.68
C ALA A 21 5.51 -9.72 17.46
N PRO A 22 5.79 -10.96 17.01
CA PRO A 22 4.81 -11.99 16.76
C PRO A 22 4.07 -12.40 18.05
N ALA A 23 3.17 -11.55 18.54
CA ALA A 23 2.29 -11.89 19.64
C ALA A 23 1.39 -13.03 19.16
N ARG A 24 1.33 -14.14 19.91
CA ARG A 24 0.39 -15.24 19.69
C ARG A 24 -1.06 -14.71 19.73
N ARG A 25 -1.58 -14.25 18.60
CA ARG A 25 -2.98 -13.80 18.45
C ARG A 25 -3.86 -15.03 18.31
N ARG A 26 -4.24 -15.63 19.42
CA ARG A 26 -4.98 -16.91 19.44
C ARG A 26 -6.47 -16.79 19.12
N THR A 27 -7.04 -15.58 19.06
CA THR A 27 -8.48 -15.36 18.89
C THR A 27 -8.78 -14.55 17.63
N ALA A 28 -9.88 -14.88 16.94
CA ALA A 28 -10.33 -14.16 15.75
C ALA A 28 -10.47 -12.65 16.01
N GLY A 29 -11.04 -12.25 17.15
CA GLY A 29 -11.13 -10.85 17.55
C GLY A 29 -9.77 -10.15 17.72
N GLY A 30 -8.75 -10.87 18.16
CA GLY A 30 -7.38 -10.35 18.26
C GLY A 30 -6.71 -10.10 16.90
N ILE A 31 -7.04 -10.92 15.90
CA ILE A 31 -6.62 -10.73 14.50
C ILE A 31 -7.29 -9.48 13.93
N PHE A 32 -8.63 -9.41 13.96
CA PHE A 32 -9.36 -8.26 13.43
C PHE A 32 -8.99 -6.94 14.12
N LYS A 33 -8.82 -6.92 15.45
CA LYS A 33 -8.40 -5.72 16.18
C LYS A 33 -7.01 -5.22 15.75
N TRP A 34 -6.10 -6.14 15.44
CA TRP A 34 -4.76 -5.78 14.98
C TRP A 34 -4.75 -5.20 13.57
N TRP A 35 -5.55 -5.79 12.68
CA TRP A 35 -5.77 -5.25 11.35
C TRP A 35 -6.45 -3.88 11.44
N GLU A 36 -7.51 -3.71 12.23
CA GLU A 36 -8.20 -2.42 12.29
C GLU A 36 -7.29 -1.29 12.81
N SER A 37 -6.41 -1.58 13.78
CA SER A 37 -5.45 -0.58 14.29
C SER A 37 -4.45 -0.06 13.24
N ARG A 38 -4.26 -0.80 12.13
CA ARG A 38 -3.32 -0.45 11.04
C ARG A 38 -4.02 0.13 9.82
N ARG A 39 -5.34 0.07 9.77
CA ARG A 39 -6.14 0.52 8.63
C ARG A 39 -5.94 2.00 8.34
N LEU A 40 -5.87 2.80 9.39
CA LEU A 40 -5.61 4.23 9.28
C LEU A 40 -4.26 4.49 8.61
N ALA A 41 -3.19 3.87 9.09
CA ALA A 41 -1.85 4.04 8.52
C ALA A 41 -1.78 3.55 7.07
N TYR A 42 -2.40 2.41 6.76
CA TYR A 42 -2.51 1.91 5.39
C TYR A 42 -3.20 2.92 4.47
N ASN A 43 -4.37 3.44 4.87
CA ASN A 43 -5.10 4.44 4.09
C ASN A 43 -4.32 5.75 3.94
N VAL A 44 -3.59 6.18 4.98
CA VAL A 44 -2.71 7.36 4.91
C VAL A 44 -1.58 7.15 3.91
N ILE A 45 -0.92 5.98 3.92
CA ILE A 45 0.17 5.68 2.98
C ILE A 45 -0.35 5.61 1.54
N VAL A 46 -1.45 4.88 1.31
CA VAL A 46 -2.06 4.76 -0.01
C VAL A 46 -2.58 6.12 -0.49
N GLY A 47 -3.22 6.89 0.38
CA GLY A 47 -3.72 8.22 0.08
C GLY A 47 -2.60 9.22 -0.23
N ALA A 48 -1.51 9.21 0.54
CA ALA A 48 -0.33 10.03 0.26
C ALA A 48 0.33 9.64 -1.06
N GLY A 49 0.44 8.34 -1.34
CA GLY A 49 0.93 7.83 -2.63
C GLY A 49 0.06 8.31 -3.79
N GLY A 50 -1.27 8.26 -3.66
CA GLY A 50 -2.20 8.74 -4.67
C GLY A 50 -2.10 10.24 -4.90
N ALA A 51 -2.01 11.03 -3.82
CA ALA A 51 -1.82 12.47 -3.91
C ALA A 51 -0.51 12.84 -4.64
N LEU A 52 0.59 12.13 -4.33
CA LEU A 52 1.87 12.33 -5.01
C LEU A 52 1.78 11.97 -6.49
N THR A 53 1.14 10.85 -6.83
CA THR A 53 0.89 10.46 -8.23
C THR A 53 0.10 11.53 -8.98
N MET A 54 -0.93 12.10 -8.36
CA MET A 54 -1.71 13.18 -8.96
C MET A 54 -0.85 14.43 -9.17
N SER A 55 0.00 14.81 -8.21
CA SER A 55 0.92 15.94 -8.38
C SER A 55 1.87 15.73 -9.56
N ILE A 56 2.44 14.53 -9.70
CA ILE A 56 3.31 14.17 -10.83
C ILE A 56 2.53 14.22 -12.14
N ALA A 57 1.31 13.65 -12.18
CA ALA A 57 0.46 13.66 -13.36
C ALA A 57 0.11 15.09 -13.80
N THR A 58 -0.19 15.98 -12.85
CA THR A 58 -0.43 17.40 -13.15
C THR A 58 0.80 18.03 -13.77
N VAL A 59 1.99 17.89 -13.17
CA VAL A 59 3.23 18.46 -13.73
C VAL A 59 3.52 17.90 -15.13
N PHE A 60 3.40 16.59 -15.31
CA PHE A 60 3.59 15.92 -16.59
C PHE A 60 2.62 16.45 -17.66
N SER A 61 1.34 16.62 -17.33
CA SER A 61 0.31 17.13 -18.25
C SER A 61 0.61 18.55 -18.74
N GLN A 62 1.22 19.38 -17.88
CA GLN A 62 1.67 20.73 -18.24
C GLN A 62 2.87 20.69 -19.18
N ILE A 63 3.85 19.80 -18.93
CA ILE A 63 5.05 19.65 -19.78
C ILE A 63 4.67 19.21 -21.20
N VAL A 64 3.72 18.29 -21.33
CA VAL A 64 3.26 17.75 -22.62
C VAL A 64 2.25 18.67 -23.32
N GLY A 65 1.84 19.77 -22.66
CA GLY A 65 0.89 20.74 -23.22
C GLY A 65 -0.55 20.19 -23.32
N GLN A 66 -0.88 19.16 -22.53
CA GLN A 66 -2.19 18.50 -22.50
C GLN A 66 -2.74 18.54 -21.07
N PRO A 67 -3.14 19.73 -20.56
CA PRO A 67 -3.51 19.89 -19.16
C PRO A 67 -4.71 19.01 -18.82
N MET A 68 -4.57 18.22 -17.75
CA MET A 68 -5.66 17.39 -17.27
C MET A 68 -6.67 18.21 -16.46
N ALA A 69 -7.96 17.97 -16.70
CA ALA A 69 -9.01 18.54 -15.85
C ALA A 69 -8.98 17.87 -14.45
N VAL A 70 -9.38 18.60 -13.42
CA VAL A 70 -9.48 18.06 -12.04
C VAL A 70 -10.39 16.83 -11.99
N SER A 71 -11.46 16.79 -12.77
CA SER A 71 -12.35 15.62 -12.89
C SER A 71 -11.63 14.37 -13.39
N GLN A 72 -10.67 14.52 -14.32
CA GLN A 72 -9.87 13.41 -14.84
C GLN A 72 -8.86 12.90 -13.81
N LEU A 73 -8.27 13.81 -13.02
CA LEU A 73 -7.37 13.45 -11.92
C LEU A 73 -8.11 12.73 -10.78
N LEU A 74 -9.38 13.11 -10.52
CA LEU A 74 -10.21 12.52 -9.48
C LEU A 74 -10.93 11.23 -9.89
N ALA A 75 -11.17 11.02 -11.18
CA ALA A 75 -11.83 9.83 -11.72
C ALA A 75 -11.25 8.49 -11.18
N PRO A 76 -9.91 8.28 -11.12
CA PRO A 76 -9.35 7.02 -10.60
C PRO A 76 -9.38 6.92 -9.07
N VAL A 77 -9.63 8.00 -8.33
CA VAL A 77 -9.52 8.02 -6.85
C VAL A 77 -10.52 7.06 -6.22
N LEU A 78 -11.79 7.12 -6.62
CA LEU A 78 -12.84 6.27 -6.06
C LEU A 78 -12.60 4.77 -6.31
N PRO A 79 -12.36 4.29 -7.56
CA PRO A 79 -12.11 2.88 -7.79
C PRO A 79 -10.83 2.38 -7.10
N ILE A 80 -9.77 3.19 -7.05
CA ILE A 80 -8.54 2.84 -6.32
C ILE A 80 -8.81 2.74 -4.82
N ALA A 81 -9.56 3.69 -4.24
CA ALA A 81 -9.91 3.66 -2.82
C ALA A 81 -10.76 2.43 -2.46
N ILE A 82 -11.73 2.07 -3.30
CA ILE A 82 -12.54 0.85 -3.13
C ILE A 82 -11.64 -0.38 -3.20
N MET A 83 -10.80 -0.49 -4.24
CA MET A 83 -9.92 -1.63 -4.43
C MET A 83 -8.92 -1.78 -3.27
N ALA A 84 -8.32 -0.68 -2.82
CA ALA A 84 -7.41 -0.66 -1.68
C ALA A 84 -8.09 -1.18 -0.41
N ASN A 85 -9.35 -0.85 -0.17
CA ASN A 85 -10.10 -1.37 0.97
C ASN A 85 -10.44 -2.86 0.82
N ILE A 86 -10.77 -3.33 -0.39
CA ILE A 86 -11.00 -4.77 -0.65
C ILE A 86 -9.70 -5.56 -0.43
N CYS A 87 -8.58 -5.09 -0.98
CA CYS A 87 -7.27 -5.72 -0.74
C CYS A 87 -6.93 -5.75 0.75
N TYR A 88 -7.28 -4.69 1.49
CA TYR A 88 -7.07 -4.63 2.93
C TYR A 88 -7.88 -5.69 3.69
N THR A 89 -9.17 -5.86 3.36
CA THR A 89 -10.05 -6.81 4.07
C THR A 89 -9.71 -8.27 3.78
N LEU A 90 -9.07 -8.56 2.65
CA LEU A 90 -8.54 -9.91 2.36
C LEU A 90 -7.42 -10.32 3.31
N GLY A 91 -6.65 -9.37 3.86
CA GLY A 91 -5.59 -9.63 4.84
C GLY A 91 -6.07 -10.37 6.11
N PRO A 92 -6.99 -9.80 6.92
CA PRO A 92 -7.52 -10.48 8.10
C PRO A 92 -8.29 -11.76 7.74
N LEU A 93 -8.98 -11.78 6.60
CA LEU A 93 -9.74 -12.95 6.15
C LEU A 93 -8.81 -14.14 5.84
N THR A 94 -7.71 -13.89 5.13
CA THR A 94 -6.70 -14.90 4.83
C THR A 94 -6.01 -15.37 6.11
N GLU A 95 -5.58 -14.47 6.99
CA GLU A 95 -4.98 -14.85 8.28
C GLU A 95 -5.94 -15.72 9.13
N TRP A 96 -7.23 -15.37 9.17
CA TRP A 96 -8.24 -16.18 9.86
C TRP A 96 -8.41 -17.57 9.22
N PHE A 97 -8.47 -17.65 7.88
CA PHE A 97 -8.59 -18.91 7.17
C PHE A 97 -7.37 -19.82 7.35
N LEU A 98 -6.16 -19.23 7.36
CA LEU A 98 -4.90 -19.92 7.67
C LEU A 98 -4.93 -20.52 9.08
N HIS A 99 -5.37 -19.76 10.08
CA HIS A 99 -5.53 -20.26 11.44
C HIS A 99 -6.57 -21.38 11.56
N ARG A 100 -7.62 -21.35 10.73
CA ARG A 100 -8.65 -22.39 10.72
C ARG A 100 -8.18 -23.69 10.06
N LEU A 101 -7.35 -23.60 9.02
CA LEU A 101 -6.84 -24.77 8.29
C LEU A 101 -5.64 -25.44 8.97
N TRP A 102 -4.69 -24.64 9.46
CA TRP A 102 -3.40 -25.13 9.95
C TRP A 102 -3.24 -25.03 11.48
N GLY A 103 -4.26 -24.56 12.19
CA GLY A 103 -4.27 -24.46 13.65
C GLY A 103 -3.53 -23.23 14.19
N THR A 104 -3.38 -23.18 15.51
CA THR A 104 -2.81 -22.03 16.25
C THR A 104 -1.30 -22.07 16.44
N ASP A 105 -0.62 -23.11 15.96
CA ASP A 105 0.84 -23.27 16.02
C ASP A 105 1.58 -22.66 14.82
N VAL A 106 0.85 -22.14 13.84
CA VAL A 106 1.44 -21.45 12.68
C VAL A 106 2.07 -20.13 13.15
N GLN A 107 3.29 -19.85 12.68
CA GLN A 107 3.92 -18.55 12.91
C GLN A 107 3.00 -17.42 12.43
N PRO A 108 2.96 -16.26 13.10
CA PRO A 108 2.03 -15.21 12.74
C PRO A 108 2.34 -14.64 11.36
N VAL A 109 1.42 -14.92 10.44
CA VAL A 109 1.50 -14.56 9.02
C VAL A 109 1.04 -13.12 8.77
N GLY A 110 0.28 -12.55 9.71
CA GLY A 110 -0.29 -11.20 9.62
C GLY A 110 0.71 -10.09 9.22
N PRO A 111 1.88 -9.96 9.87
CA PRO A 111 2.88 -8.95 9.48
C PRO A 111 3.39 -9.11 8.05
N HIS A 112 3.58 -10.34 7.58
CA HIS A 112 4.02 -10.60 6.20
C HIS A 112 2.92 -10.26 5.20
N LEU A 113 1.68 -10.66 5.47
CA LEU A 113 0.51 -10.34 4.64
C LEU A 113 0.26 -8.83 4.58
N PHE A 114 0.36 -8.13 5.71
CA PHE A 114 0.23 -6.68 5.75
C PHE A 114 1.30 -5.98 4.93
N ARG A 115 2.57 -6.41 5.03
CA ARG A 115 3.66 -5.83 4.23
C ARG A 115 3.47 -6.10 2.74
N ALA A 116 3.10 -7.32 2.37
CA ALA A 116 2.83 -7.66 0.97
C ALA A 116 1.66 -6.84 0.39
N GLY A 117 0.55 -6.73 1.14
CA GLY A 117 -0.59 -5.92 0.75
C GLY A 117 -0.25 -4.43 0.64
N LEU A 118 0.49 -3.89 1.61
CA LEU A 118 0.94 -2.49 1.58
C LEU A 118 1.85 -2.20 0.38
N ILE A 119 2.82 -3.08 0.09
CA ILE A 119 3.72 -2.93 -1.06
C ILE A 119 2.93 -3.01 -2.36
N LEU A 120 2.00 -3.97 -2.48
CA LEU A 120 1.15 -4.13 -3.66
C LEU A 120 0.31 -2.87 -3.90
N SER A 121 -0.38 -2.37 -2.88
CA SER A 121 -1.26 -1.21 -2.99
C SER A 121 -0.49 0.09 -3.18
N ALA A 122 0.61 0.31 -2.45
CA ALA A 122 1.48 1.46 -2.68
C ALA A 122 2.12 1.41 -4.08
N GLY A 123 2.53 0.23 -4.53
CA GLY A 123 3.07 0.01 -5.87
C GLY A 123 2.05 0.30 -6.97
N ALA A 124 0.82 -0.19 -6.81
CA ALA A 124 -0.26 0.04 -7.76
C ALA A 124 -0.70 1.51 -7.81
N THR A 125 -0.72 2.21 -6.66
CA THR A 125 -1.16 3.61 -6.58
C THR A 125 -0.07 4.60 -7.00
N PHE A 126 1.20 4.29 -6.73
CA PHE A 126 2.32 5.20 -6.97
C PHE A 126 3.29 4.72 -8.06
N LEU A 127 3.88 3.54 -7.86
CA LEU A 127 5.00 3.07 -8.67
C LEU A 127 4.58 2.80 -10.13
N LEU A 128 3.48 2.09 -10.34
CA LEU A 128 3.01 1.72 -11.67
C LEU A 128 2.57 2.94 -12.50
N PRO A 129 1.72 3.86 -11.99
CA PRO A 129 1.36 5.07 -12.73
C PRO A 129 2.57 5.94 -13.06
N THR A 130 3.51 6.10 -12.12
CA THR A 130 4.70 6.93 -12.33
C THR A 130 5.60 6.34 -13.41
N LEU A 131 5.80 5.02 -13.43
CA LEU A 131 6.56 4.35 -14.49
C LEU A 131 5.89 4.50 -15.86
N LEU A 132 4.57 4.33 -15.94
CA LEU A 132 3.83 4.49 -17.20
C LEU A 132 3.92 5.93 -17.72
N MET A 133 3.79 6.93 -16.85
CA MET A 133 3.97 8.34 -17.22
C MET A 133 5.39 8.63 -17.69
N GLY A 134 6.41 8.11 -17.00
CA GLY A 134 7.81 8.25 -17.43
C GLY A 134 8.06 7.62 -18.80
N PHE A 135 7.51 6.43 -19.05
CA PHE A 135 7.59 5.79 -20.37
C PHE A 135 6.86 6.60 -21.45
N ALA A 136 5.67 7.12 -21.15
CA ALA A 136 4.92 7.99 -22.05
C ALA A 136 5.69 9.28 -22.38
N LEU A 137 6.40 9.87 -21.41
CA LEU A 137 7.26 11.03 -21.63
C LEU A 137 8.37 10.72 -22.63
N VAL A 138 9.04 9.57 -22.48
CA VAL A 138 10.10 9.14 -23.40
C VAL A 138 9.54 8.98 -24.81
N LEU A 139 8.39 8.32 -24.97
CA LEU A 139 7.74 8.16 -26.27
C LEU A 139 7.36 9.51 -26.88
N TRP A 140 6.83 10.43 -26.09
CA TRP A 140 6.49 11.78 -26.54
C TRP A 140 7.72 12.55 -27.02
N LEU A 141 8.83 12.51 -26.26
CA LEU A 141 10.10 13.13 -26.65
C LEU A 141 10.65 12.54 -27.95
N VAL A 142 10.65 11.21 -28.08
CA VAL A 142 11.09 10.51 -29.29
C VAL A 142 10.23 10.95 -30.48
N ARG A 143 8.89 10.95 -30.36
CA ARG A 143 8.01 11.42 -31.45
C ARG A 143 8.29 12.87 -31.83
N GLY A 144 8.51 13.75 -30.86
CA GLY A 144 8.85 15.15 -31.08
C GLY A 144 10.19 15.34 -31.80
N ILE A 145 11.21 14.55 -31.45
CA ILE A 145 12.54 14.60 -32.08
C ILE A 145 12.51 14.06 -33.51
N PHE A 146 11.79 12.96 -33.75
CA PHE A 146 11.74 12.28 -35.05
C PHE A 146 10.63 12.77 -35.99
N GLY A 147 9.80 13.73 -35.56
CA GLY A 147 8.75 14.33 -36.40
C GLY A 147 7.62 13.37 -36.80
N LEU A 148 7.36 12.34 -35.98
CA LEU A 148 6.24 11.40 -36.20
C LEU A 148 4.94 12.01 -35.64
N PHE A 149 4.25 12.76 -36.50
CA PHE A 149 2.94 13.37 -36.24
C PHE A 149 1.85 12.30 -36.00
#